data_AF-A0A7R9YDG5-F1
#
_entry.id   AF-A0A7R9YDG5-F1
#
_cell.length_a   1.000
_cell.length_b   1.000
_cell.length_c   1.000
_cell.angle_alpha   90.00
_cell.angle_beta   90.00
_cell.angle_gamma   90.00
#
_symmetry.space_group_name_H-M   'P 1'
#
loop_
_entity.id
_entity.type
_entity.pdbx_description
1 polymer ?
#
loop_
_entity_poly.entity_id
_entity_poly.type
_entity_poly.pdbx_seq_one_letter_code
_entity_poly.pdbx_strand_id
1 'polypeptide(L)'
;GVESTENATRRRVQRMITLPCRATPVSRRGGVLGRRILGARCFSTRNEVCVVQMGGTIDKDYPRNVGQYGFEIGEAAAPRVLRESYLAFRAHEVSICQKDSQDITAEDRAALVEAIGKWDGQRVLITHGTDTMLDSAAYLLENGGDALADKTVVLTGSYKPECFKGSDAAFNLGVAIGALQLVPCGVYVSMNGLVHEASNVRRDLESGYFCSSEDD
;
A
#
# COMPACT_ATOMS: atom_id res chain seq x y z
N GLY A 1 -8.34 12.55 50.24
CA GLY A 1 -7.15 11.91 49.63
C GLY A 1 -7.53 11.13 48.39
N VAL A 2 -7.94 11.83 47.32
CA VAL A 2 -8.14 11.25 45.98
C VAL A 2 -7.64 12.21 44.88
N GLU A 3 -7.55 13.53 45.15
CA GLU A 3 -6.98 14.51 44.20
C GLU A 3 -5.43 14.53 44.12
N SER A 4 -4.71 13.91 45.06
CA SER A 4 -3.24 13.95 45.10
C SER A 4 -2.57 12.87 44.25
N THR A 5 -3.33 11.89 43.74
CA THR A 5 -2.79 10.79 42.92
C THR A 5 -2.96 11.02 41.42
N GLU A 6 -3.94 11.82 40.97
CA GLU A 6 -4.12 12.13 39.54
C GLU A 6 -3.08 13.11 38.97
N ASN A 7 -2.59 14.04 39.81
CA ASN A 7 -1.57 15.00 39.39
C ASN A 7 -0.13 14.43 39.36
N ALA A 8 0.11 13.29 40.02
CA ALA A 8 1.39 12.58 39.96
C ALA A 8 1.51 11.72 38.68
N THR A 9 0.39 11.18 38.20
CA THR A 9 0.35 10.33 37.00
C THR A 9 0.42 11.16 35.70
N ARG A 10 -0.16 12.37 35.67
CA ARG A 10 -0.06 13.29 34.51
C ARG A 10 1.35 13.84 34.27
N ARG A 11 2.21 13.94 35.31
CA ARG A 11 3.59 14.41 35.18
C ARG A 11 4.60 13.34 34.74
N ARG A 12 4.20 12.06 34.68
CA ARG A 12 5.07 10.96 34.22
C ARG A 12 4.94 10.64 32.73
N VAL A 13 3.85 11.05 32.08
CA VAL A 13 3.60 10.78 30.65
C VAL A 13 4.21 11.85 29.73
N GLN A 14 4.61 13.01 30.27
CA GLN A 14 5.14 14.14 29.49
C GLN A 14 6.69 14.21 29.41
N ARG A 15 7.41 13.16 29.84
CA ARG A 15 8.89 13.11 29.80
C ARG A 15 9.47 11.85 29.14
N MET A 16 8.75 11.26 28.19
CA MET A 16 9.24 10.13 27.37
C MET A 16 9.09 10.35 25.86
N ILE A 17 9.06 11.61 25.41
CA ILE A 17 9.15 11.97 23.99
C ILE A 17 10.22 13.05 23.86
N THR A 18 11.48 12.64 23.86
CA THR A 18 12.65 13.37 23.33
C THR A 18 13.89 12.52 23.57
N LEU A 19 14.05 11.46 22.77
CA LEU A 19 15.37 10.88 22.54
C LEU A 19 15.86 11.43 21.20
N PRO A 20 16.78 12.41 21.19
CA PRO A 20 17.51 12.71 19.96
C PRO A 20 18.36 11.49 19.63
N CYS A 21 18.18 10.97 18.41
CA CYS A 21 19.08 10.00 17.81
C CYS A 21 20.51 10.57 17.90
N ARG A 22 21.37 9.98 18.73
CA ARG A 22 22.76 10.40 18.88
C ARG A 22 23.49 10.11 17.57
N ALA A 23 23.61 11.12 16.73
CA ALA A 23 24.63 11.12 15.68
C ALA A 23 25.99 11.02 16.36
N THR A 24 26.72 9.95 16.10
CA THR A 24 28.12 9.79 16.48
C THR A 24 28.96 10.83 15.72
N PRO A 25 29.86 11.58 16.39
CA PRO A 25 30.73 12.51 15.70
C PRO A 25 31.84 11.73 14.99
N VAL A 26 31.77 11.64 13.66
CA VAL A 26 32.90 11.20 12.84
C VAL A 26 33.99 12.26 12.93
N SER A 27 35.18 11.86 13.37
CA SER A 27 36.33 12.73 13.55
C SER A 27 36.77 13.36 12.23
N ARG A 28 36.91 14.69 12.22
CA ARG A 28 37.53 15.44 11.11
C ARG A 28 39.04 15.14 11.06
N ARG A 29 39.50 14.58 9.95
CA ARG A 29 40.84 14.86 9.40
C ARG A 29 40.69 15.20 7.92
N GLY A 30 41.38 16.28 7.54
CA GLY A 30 41.21 16.98 6.29
C GLY A 30 41.65 16.20 5.05
N GLY A 31 41.04 16.58 3.94
CA GLY A 31 41.38 16.16 2.59
C GLY A 31 40.49 16.92 1.62
N VAL A 32 41.06 17.90 0.92
CA VAL A 32 40.40 18.66 -0.15
C VAL A 32 40.13 17.70 -1.33
N LEU A 33 39.07 18.01 -2.09
CA LEU A 33 38.78 17.61 -3.48
C LEU A 33 37.71 16.52 -3.66
N GLY A 34 36.64 16.87 -4.39
CA GLY A 34 35.75 15.91 -5.06
C GLY A 34 34.27 16.15 -4.82
N ARG A 35 33.58 16.71 -5.82
CA ARG A 35 32.12 16.84 -5.88
C ARG A 35 31.44 15.52 -5.47
N ARG A 36 30.52 15.58 -4.50
CA ARG A 36 29.42 14.62 -4.40
C ARG A 36 28.12 15.40 -4.22
N ILE A 37 27.37 15.43 -5.32
CA ILE A 37 25.95 15.73 -5.35
C ILE A 37 25.28 14.64 -4.49
N LEU A 38 25.06 14.88 -3.20
CA LEU A 38 24.03 14.14 -2.48
C LEU A 38 22.72 14.81 -2.86
N GLY A 39 22.07 14.23 -3.87
CA GLY A 39 20.75 14.63 -4.34
C GLY A 39 19.80 14.68 -3.16
N ALA A 40 19.36 15.90 -2.83
CA ALA A 40 18.14 16.08 -2.11
C ALA A 40 17.05 15.36 -2.91
N ARG A 41 16.54 14.25 -2.38
CA ARG A 41 15.36 13.58 -2.93
C ARG A 41 14.28 14.64 -2.99
N CYS A 42 13.88 15.01 -4.20
CA CYS A 42 12.83 15.99 -4.42
C CYS A 42 11.55 15.39 -3.83
N PHE A 43 11.20 15.80 -2.61
CA PHE A 43 9.87 15.53 -2.06
C PHE A 43 8.88 16.21 -3.00
N SER A 44 8.11 15.42 -3.75
CA SER A 44 6.97 15.96 -4.47
C SER A 44 6.04 16.61 -3.45
N THR A 45 5.80 17.90 -3.59
CA THR A 45 4.95 18.72 -2.72
C THR A 45 3.46 18.48 -2.96
N ARG A 46 3.10 17.58 -3.87
CA ARG A 46 1.72 17.21 -4.15
C ARG A 46 1.37 15.94 -3.42
N ASN A 47 0.41 16.04 -2.51
CA ASN A 47 -0.27 14.89 -1.91
C ASN A 47 -1.13 14.22 -2.99
N GLU A 48 -0.50 13.42 -3.84
CA GLU A 48 -1.11 12.69 -4.95
C GLU A 48 -0.81 11.20 -4.82
N VAL A 49 -1.80 10.36 -5.10
CA VAL A 49 -1.72 8.90 -5.06
C VAL A 49 -2.25 8.35 -6.38
N CYS A 50 -1.46 7.52 -7.06
CA CYS A 50 -1.95 6.73 -8.18
C CYS A 50 -2.67 5.50 -7.63
N VAL A 51 -3.89 5.27 -8.08
CA VAL A 51 -4.75 4.14 -7.68
C VAL A 51 -4.95 3.28 -8.90
N VAL A 52 -4.33 2.11 -8.90
CA VAL A 52 -4.31 1.18 -10.02
C VAL A 52 -5.29 0.05 -9.80
N GLN A 53 -6.22 -0.15 -10.73
CA GLN A 53 -7.16 -1.26 -10.75
C GLN A 53 -6.59 -2.43 -11.55
N MET A 54 -6.51 -3.61 -10.92
CA MET A 54 -6.26 -4.90 -11.58
C MET A 54 -7.48 -5.85 -11.52
N GLY A 55 -8.51 -5.50 -10.73
CA GLY A 55 -9.70 -6.31 -10.52
C GLY A 55 -9.69 -7.07 -9.19
N GLY A 56 -10.12 -8.34 -9.25
CA GLY A 56 -10.30 -9.19 -8.08
C GLY A 56 -11.62 -9.01 -7.35
N THR A 57 -11.75 -9.71 -6.22
CA THR A 57 -13.00 -9.75 -5.44
C THR A 57 -13.47 -8.38 -4.99
N ILE A 58 -12.56 -7.45 -4.70
CA ILE A 58 -12.90 -6.08 -4.27
C ILE A 58 -13.79 -5.34 -5.29
N ASP A 59 -13.60 -5.61 -6.58
CA ASP A 59 -14.30 -4.96 -7.69
C ASP A 59 -15.47 -5.82 -8.22
N LYS A 60 -15.77 -6.97 -7.60
CA LYS A 60 -16.92 -7.80 -7.98
C LYS A 60 -18.22 -7.05 -7.68
N ASP A 61 -19.19 -7.16 -8.58
CA ASP A 61 -20.52 -6.60 -8.43
C ASP A 61 -21.59 -7.58 -8.94
N TYR A 62 -22.84 -7.31 -8.60
CA TYR A 62 -23.97 -8.07 -9.10
C TYR A 62 -24.08 -7.91 -10.63
N PRO A 63 -24.37 -8.99 -11.37
CA PRO A 63 -24.49 -8.92 -12.82
C PRO A 63 -25.61 -7.96 -13.21
N ARG A 64 -25.32 -7.05 -14.15
CA ARG A 64 -26.28 -6.04 -14.63
C ARG A 64 -27.38 -6.64 -15.52
N ASN A 65 -27.14 -7.82 -16.08
CA ASN A 65 -28.09 -8.51 -16.95
C ASN A 65 -28.93 -9.52 -16.16
N VAL A 66 -30.26 -9.39 -16.26
CA VAL A 66 -31.21 -10.31 -15.63
C VAL A 66 -31.00 -11.73 -16.18
N GLY A 67 -30.70 -12.68 -15.30
CA GLY A 67 -30.54 -14.11 -15.64
C GLY A 67 -29.10 -14.63 -15.67
N GLN A 68 -28.10 -13.77 -15.46
CA GLN A 68 -26.74 -14.22 -15.14
C GLN A 68 -26.60 -14.39 -13.62
N TYR A 69 -26.01 -15.50 -13.19
CA TYR A 69 -25.87 -15.86 -11.77
C TYR A 69 -24.41 -15.75 -11.26
N GLY A 70 -23.51 -15.22 -12.08
CA GLY A 70 -22.10 -14.98 -11.72
C GLY A 70 -21.84 -13.53 -11.36
N PHE A 71 -20.97 -13.28 -10.38
CA PHE A 71 -20.44 -11.95 -10.12
C PHE A 71 -19.55 -11.51 -11.30
N GLU A 72 -19.70 -10.27 -11.73
CA GLU A 72 -18.85 -9.66 -12.76
C GLU A 72 -17.86 -8.71 -12.08
N ILE A 73 -16.63 -8.62 -12.59
CA ILE A 73 -15.69 -7.60 -12.13
C ILE A 73 -16.02 -6.31 -12.88
N GLY A 74 -16.43 -5.32 -12.11
CA GLY A 74 -16.98 -4.08 -12.62
C GLY A 74 -16.02 -2.90 -12.46
N GLU A 75 -16.63 -1.74 -12.28
CA GLU A 75 -15.91 -0.49 -12.04
C GLU A 75 -15.06 -0.58 -10.77
N ALA A 76 -13.89 0.08 -10.79
CA ALA A 76 -12.98 0.15 -9.65
C ALA A 76 -13.72 0.59 -8.37
N ALA A 77 -13.62 -0.25 -7.33
CA ALA A 77 -14.20 0.01 -6.03
C ALA A 77 -13.44 1.07 -5.24
N ALA A 78 -12.11 1.07 -5.33
CA ALA A 78 -11.25 2.02 -4.61
C ALA A 78 -11.67 3.49 -4.82
N PRO A 79 -11.87 3.98 -6.05
CA PRO A 79 -12.42 5.31 -6.31
C PRO A 79 -13.70 5.65 -5.56
N ARG A 80 -14.67 4.72 -5.51
CA ARG A 80 -15.95 4.96 -4.84
C ARG A 80 -15.74 5.14 -3.34
N VAL A 81 -15.02 4.21 -2.73
CA VAL A 81 -14.66 4.27 -1.30
C VAL A 81 -13.87 5.55 -0.98
N LEU A 82 -12.93 5.93 -1.83
CA LEU A 82 -12.09 7.11 -1.63
C LEU A 82 -12.88 8.42 -1.79
N ARG A 83 -13.87 8.50 -2.69
CA ARG A 83 -14.74 9.68 -2.85
C ARG A 83 -15.68 9.90 -1.67
N GLU A 84 -16.12 8.82 -1.03
CA GLU A 84 -16.92 8.88 0.20
C GLU A 84 -16.07 9.24 1.42
N SER A 85 -14.75 9.16 1.31
CA SER A 85 -13.81 9.49 2.37
C SER A 85 -13.44 10.98 2.37
N TYR A 86 -13.26 11.57 3.55
CA TYR A 86 -12.80 12.96 3.68
C TYR A 86 -11.26 13.05 3.53
N LEU A 87 -10.77 12.94 2.29
CA LEU A 87 -9.34 12.82 1.97
C LEU A 87 -8.62 14.18 1.85
N ALA A 88 -7.35 14.20 2.29
CA ALA A 88 -6.45 15.36 2.19
C ALA A 88 -5.43 15.25 1.03
N PHE A 89 -5.68 14.35 0.08
CA PHE A 89 -4.84 14.08 -1.09
C PHE A 89 -5.71 13.84 -2.33
N ARG A 90 -5.11 13.96 -3.51
CA ARG A 90 -5.77 13.65 -4.79
C ARG A 90 -5.46 12.22 -5.21
N ALA A 91 -6.49 11.47 -5.57
CA ALA A 91 -6.35 10.14 -6.15
C ALA A 91 -6.43 10.22 -7.68
N HIS A 92 -5.53 9.53 -8.37
CA HIS A 92 -5.49 9.40 -9.82
C HIS A 92 -5.75 7.96 -10.20
N GLU A 93 -6.83 7.73 -10.93
CA GLU A 93 -7.32 6.38 -11.21
C GLU A 93 -6.74 5.87 -12.52
N VAL A 94 -6.16 4.67 -12.51
CA VAL A 94 -5.64 3.97 -13.69
C VAL A 94 -6.20 2.55 -13.67
N SER A 95 -6.90 2.14 -14.71
CA SER A 95 -7.36 0.76 -14.85
C SER A 95 -6.44 0.02 -15.82
N ILE A 96 -5.81 -1.06 -15.36
CA ILE A 96 -4.97 -1.93 -16.18
C ILE A 96 -5.78 -3.11 -16.68
N CYS A 97 -6.47 -3.80 -15.78
CA CYS A 97 -7.37 -4.88 -16.12
C CYS A 97 -8.50 -5.01 -15.07
N GLN A 98 -9.55 -5.74 -15.44
CA GLN A 98 -10.74 -6.00 -14.63
C GLN A 98 -10.97 -7.51 -14.59
N LYS A 99 -9.98 -8.25 -14.05
CA LYS A 99 -9.91 -9.71 -14.11
C LYS A 99 -9.97 -10.34 -12.73
N ASP A 100 -10.42 -11.58 -12.66
CA ASP A 100 -10.21 -12.37 -11.45
C ASP A 100 -8.70 -12.57 -11.30
N SER A 101 -8.19 -12.61 -10.06
CA SER A 101 -6.76 -12.77 -9.84
C SER A 101 -6.18 -13.99 -10.54
N GLN A 102 -6.96 -15.06 -10.67
CA GLN A 102 -6.51 -16.30 -11.32
C GLN A 102 -6.33 -16.14 -12.84
N ASP A 103 -6.94 -15.12 -13.45
CA ASP A 103 -6.86 -14.82 -14.89
C ASP A 103 -5.84 -13.72 -15.22
N ILE A 104 -5.16 -13.14 -14.23
CA ILE A 104 -4.15 -12.11 -14.43
C ILE A 104 -2.88 -12.74 -15.00
N THR A 105 -2.45 -12.24 -16.17
CA THR A 105 -1.34 -12.79 -16.94
C THR A 105 -0.04 -12.00 -16.74
N ALA A 106 1.06 -12.52 -17.28
CA ALA A 106 2.35 -11.82 -17.26
C ALA A 106 2.29 -10.49 -18.04
N GLU A 107 1.48 -10.41 -19.10
CA GLU A 107 1.27 -9.20 -19.88
C GLU A 107 0.56 -8.12 -19.06
N ASP A 108 -0.44 -8.49 -18.25
CA ASP A 108 -1.11 -7.55 -17.34
C ASP A 108 -0.11 -7.00 -16.30
N ARG A 109 0.79 -7.86 -15.79
CA ARG A 109 1.83 -7.47 -14.83
C ARG A 109 2.89 -6.57 -15.46
N ALA A 110 3.24 -6.80 -16.72
CA ALA A 110 4.13 -5.92 -17.47
C ALA A 110 3.49 -4.54 -17.69
N ALA A 111 2.20 -4.50 -18.04
CA ALA A 111 1.45 -3.25 -18.17
C ALA A 111 1.36 -2.48 -16.84
N LEU A 112 1.25 -3.19 -15.72
CA LEU A 112 1.31 -2.60 -14.38
C LEU A 112 2.67 -1.93 -14.11
N VAL A 113 3.80 -2.59 -14.41
CA VAL A 113 5.15 -1.99 -14.29
C VAL A 113 5.26 -0.72 -15.16
N GLU A 114 4.80 -0.79 -16.41
CA GLU A 114 4.84 0.35 -17.32
C GLU A 114 4.01 1.54 -16.79
N ALA A 115 2.81 1.29 -16.27
CA ALA A 115 1.95 2.31 -15.70
C ALA A 115 2.57 2.97 -14.46
N ILE A 116 3.22 2.19 -13.59
CA ILE A 116 3.96 2.71 -12.45
C ILE A 116 5.12 3.59 -12.90
N GLY A 117 5.86 3.18 -13.94
CA GLY A 117 6.97 3.95 -14.51
C GLY A 117 6.55 5.28 -15.12
N LYS A 118 5.34 5.37 -15.69
CA LYS A 118 4.76 6.61 -16.25
C LYS A 118 4.23 7.58 -15.20
N TRP A 119 4.03 7.11 -13.96
CA TRP A 119 3.54 7.97 -12.88
C TRP A 119 4.66 8.81 -12.30
N ASP A 120 4.53 10.14 -12.33
CA ASP A 120 5.57 11.04 -11.78
C ASP A 120 5.59 11.10 -10.24
N GLY A 121 4.53 10.61 -9.59
CA GLY A 121 4.43 10.60 -8.12
C GLY A 121 5.15 9.43 -7.45
N GLN A 122 5.22 9.50 -6.12
CA GLN A 122 5.92 8.50 -5.30
C GLN A 122 5.00 7.40 -4.76
N ARG A 123 3.68 7.60 -4.75
CA ARG A 123 2.74 6.72 -4.04
C ARG A 123 1.83 6.03 -5.03
N VAL A 124 1.78 4.70 -4.96
CA VAL A 124 0.93 3.87 -5.81
C VAL A 124 0.18 2.86 -4.95
N LEU A 125 -1.15 2.95 -4.97
CA LEU A 125 -2.05 1.93 -4.43
C LEU A 125 -2.48 1.01 -5.58
N ILE A 126 -2.46 -0.30 -5.36
CA ILE A 126 -2.92 -1.27 -6.35
C ILE A 126 -4.04 -2.09 -5.72
N THR A 127 -5.23 -2.09 -6.32
CA THR A 127 -6.30 -3.02 -5.96
C THR A 127 -6.20 -4.29 -6.78
N HIS A 128 -6.23 -5.44 -6.10
CA HIS A 128 -5.96 -6.73 -6.69
C HIS A 128 -6.78 -7.85 -6.00
N GLY A 129 -7.02 -8.95 -6.72
CA GLY A 129 -7.57 -10.17 -6.13
C GLY A 129 -6.57 -10.91 -5.25
N THR A 130 -7.03 -11.56 -4.19
CA THR A 130 -6.17 -12.10 -3.13
C THR A 130 -5.39 -13.35 -3.53
N ASP A 131 -5.81 -14.08 -4.57
CA ASP A 131 -5.24 -15.39 -4.88
C ASP A 131 -3.85 -15.31 -5.51
N THR A 132 -3.63 -14.34 -6.41
CA THR A 132 -2.36 -14.14 -7.12
C THR A 132 -1.71 -12.79 -6.82
N MET A 133 -2.16 -12.11 -5.75
CA MET A 133 -1.62 -10.81 -5.31
C MET A 133 -0.12 -10.88 -5.01
N LEU A 134 0.32 -11.98 -4.37
CA LEU A 134 1.73 -12.18 -4.04
C LEU A 134 2.58 -12.40 -5.29
N ASP A 135 2.02 -13.06 -6.31
CA ASP A 135 2.69 -13.21 -7.60
C ASP A 135 2.86 -11.85 -8.28
N SER A 136 1.89 -10.94 -8.15
CA SER A 136 2.01 -9.54 -8.64
C SER A 136 3.11 -8.80 -7.92
N ALA A 137 3.14 -8.93 -6.60
CA ALA A 137 4.13 -8.27 -5.76
C ALA A 137 5.55 -8.78 -6.07
N ALA A 138 5.72 -10.10 -6.22
CA ALA A 138 6.97 -10.71 -6.65
C ALA A 138 7.40 -10.25 -8.05
N TYR A 139 6.47 -10.21 -9.01
CA TYR A 139 6.75 -9.72 -10.35
C TYR A 139 7.23 -8.27 -10.34
N LEU A 140 6.63 -7.40 -9.52
CA LEU A 140 7.06 -6.01 -9.35
C LEU A 140 8.47 -5.92 -8.77
N LEU A 141 8.80 -6.73 -7.77
CA LEU A 141 10.15 -6.76 -7.19
C LEU A 141 11.20 -7.19 -8.22
N GLU A 142 10.88 -8.18 -9.06
CA GLU A 142 11.80 -8.72 -10.06
C GLU A 142 11.95 -7.80 -11.29
N ASN A 143 10.84 -7.21 -11.77
CA ASN A 143 10.79 -6.53 -13.07
C ASN A 143 10.64 -5.01 -12.96
N GLY A 144 10.40 -4.47 -11.77
CA GLY A 144 10.12 -3.04 -11.58
C GLY A 144 11.34 -2.14 -11.75
N GLY A 145 12.55 -2.61 -11.44
CA GLY A 145 13.81 -1.88 -11.65
C GLY A 145 13.74 -0.40 -11.23
N ASP A 146 14.19 0.49 -12.13
CA ASP A 146 14.18 1.93 -11.92
C ASP A 146 12.77 2.53 -11.74
N ALA A 147 11.72 1.87 -12.26
CA ALA A 147 10.34 2.35 -12.12
C ALA A 147 9.89 2.37 -10.65
N LEU A 148 10.51 1.57 -9.77
CA LEU A 148 10.18 1.49 -8.35
C LEU A 148 11.16 2.23 -7.42
N ALA A 149 12.30 2.70 -7.94
CA ALA A 149 13.44 3.14 -7.12
C ALA A 149 13.10 4.20 -6.05
N ASP A 150 12.19 5.14 -6.38
CA ASP A 150 11.75 6.21 -5.49
C ASP A 150 10.23 6.15 -5.19
N LYS A 151 9.63 4.96 -5.30
CA LYS A 151 8.18 4.77 -5.12
C LYS A 151 7.87 3.85 -3.94
N THR A 152 6.77 4.18 -3.28
CA THR A 152 6.08 3.33 -2.31
C THR A 152 4.86 2.75 -2.99
N VAL A 153 4.84 1.42 -3.12
CA VAL A 153 3.77 0.67 -3.78
C VAL A 153 3.13 -0.24 -2.75
N VAL A 154 1.81 -0.13 -2.60
CA VAL A 154 1.04 -0.99 -1.69
C VAL A 154 -0.03 -1.72 -2.48
N LEU A 155 0.00 -3.05 -2.44
CA LEU A 155 -1.05 -3.91 -2.97
C LEU A 155 -2.07 -4.20 -1.87
N THR A 156 -3.34 -4.17 -2.22
CA THR A 156 -4.43 -4.51 -1.31
C THR A 156 -5.61 -5.11 -2.07
N GLY A 157 -6.53 -5.70 -1.34
CA GLY A 157 -7.73 -6.35 -1.87
C GLY A 157 -8.75 -6.56 -0.76
N SER A 158 -9.71 -7.45 -1.01
CA SER A 158 -10.70 -7.83 -0.02
C SER A 158 -11.20 -9.25 -0.24
N TYR A 159 -11.66 -9.89 0.82
CA TYR A 159 -12.31 -11.21 0.74
C TYR A 159 -13.78 -11.10 0.34
N LYS A 160 -14.40 -9.95 0.59
CA LYS A 160 -15.78 -9.67 0.17
C LYS A 160 -15.81 -8.55 -0.87
N PRO A 161 -16.73 -8.61 -1.85
CA PRO A 161 -17.00 -7.50 -2.74
C PRO A 161 -17.23 -6.20 -1.99
N GLU A 162 -16.75 -5.06 -2.51
CA GLU A 162 -16.89 -3.77 -1.84
C GLU A 162 -18.36 -3.40 -1.58
N CYS A 163 -19.25 -3.70 -2.54
CA CYS A 163 -20.68 -3.38 -2.42
C CYS A 163 -21.42 -4.17 -1.32
N PHE A 164 -20.78 -5.16 -0.69
CA PHE A 164 -21.42 -5.98 0.34
C PHE A 164 -21.38 -5.29 1.71
N LYS A 165 -22.49 -5.34 2.44
CA LYS A 165 -22.55 -4.88 3.82
C LYS A 165 -21.57 -5.70 4.68
N GLY A 166 -20.68 -5.01 5.40
CA GLY A 166 -19.64 -5.65 6.21
C GLY A 166 -18.51 -6.25 5.37
N SER A 167 -18.29 -5.70 4.17
CA SER A 167 -17.07 -5.90 3.39
C SER A 167 -15.85 -5.36 4.12
N ASP A 168 -14.73 -6.06 3.96
CA ASP A 168 -13.41 -5.65 4.46
C ASP A 168 -12.71 -4.64 3.52
N ALA A 169 -13.27 -4.38 2.34
CA ALA A 169 -12.68 -3.51 1.31
C ALA A 169 -12.31 -2.11 1.82
N ALA A 170 -13.26 -1.39 2.44
CA ALA A 170 -13.02 -0.03 2.91
C ALA A 170 -11.94 0.03 4.00
N PHE A 171 -11.94 -0.96 4.90
CA PHE A 171 -10.94 -1.06 5.96
C PHE A 171 -9.54 -1.33 5.38
N ASN A 172 -9.40 -2.33 4.50
CA ASN A 172 -8.12 -2.67 3.87
C ASN A 172 -7.57 -1.50 3.03
N LEU A 173 -8.44 -0.79 2.28
CA LEU A 173 -8.06 0.42 1.55
C LEU A 173 -7.57 1.53 2.48
N GLY A 174 -8.25 1.75 3.60
CA GLY A 174 -7.82 2.74 4.60
C GLY A 174 -6.45 2.42 5.18
N VAL A 175 -6.19 1.16 5.53
CA VAL A 175 -4.88 0.71 6.04
C VAL A 175 -3.80 0.88 4.95
N ALA A 176 -4.10 0.49 3.70
CA ALA A 176 -3.17 0.61 2.59
C ALA A 176 -2.80 2.06 2.26
N ILE A 177 -3.78 2.98 2.27
CA ILE A 177 -3.54 4.42 2.13
C ILE A 177 -2.70 4.95 3.29
N GLY A 178 -2.97 4.53 4.53
CA GLY A 178 -2.14 4.88 5.69
C GLY A 178 -0.70 4.41 5.53
N ALA A 179 -0.52 3.16 5.07
CA ALA A 179 0.79 2.57 4.81
C ALA A 179 1.59 3.39 3.78
N LEU A 180 0.97 3.79 2.66
CA LEU A 180 1.58 4.67 1.64
C LEU A 180 2.10 6.01 2.19
N GLN A 181 1.69 6.41 3.38
CA GLN A 181 2.15 7.63 4.05
C GLN A 181 3.33 7.42 5.00
N LEU A 182 3.56 6.19 5.44
CA LEU A 182 4.40 5.91 6.60
C LEU A 182 5.58 5.00 6.29
N VAL A 183 5.43 4.06 5.35
CA VAL A 183 6.49 3.10 5.01
C VAL A 183 7.48 3.73 4.02
N PRO A 184 8.76 3.29 4.02
CA PRO A 184 9.73 3.78 3.06
C PRO A 184 9.42 3.29 1.63
N CYS A 185 10.20 3.76 0.65
CA CYS A 185 10.08 3.28 -0.73
C CYS A 185 10.31 1.77 -0.81
N GLY A 186 9.46 1.08 -1.57
CA GLY A 186 9.40 -0.38 -1.61
C GLY A 186 8.02 -0.88 -2.04
N VAL A 187 7.88 -2.20 -2.13
CA VAL A 187 6.61 -2.89 -2.47
C VAL A 187 6.09 -3.60 -1.23
N TYR A 188 4.82 -3.38 -0.92
CA TYR A 188 4.17 -3.86 0.29
C TYR A 188 2.82 -4.51 -0.04
N VAL A 189 2.38 -5.40 0.84
CA VAL A 189 1.04 -5.99 0.83
C VAL A 189 0.33 -5.57 2.11
N SER A 190 -0.86 -4.99 1.96
CA SER A 190 -1.71 -4.53 3.06
C SER A 190 -3.02 -5.31 3.06
N MET A 191 -3.14 -6.28 3.96
CA MET A 191 -4.30 -7.16 4.12
C MET A 191 -4.50 -7.48 5.61
N ASN A 192 -5.73 -7.79 6.01
CA ASN A 192 -6.06 -8.22 7.38
C ASN A 192 -5.64 -7.22 8.49
N GLY A 193 -5.52 -5.93 8.16
CA GLY A 193 -5.08 -4.88 9.10
C GLY A 193 -3.57 -4.83 9.35
N LEU A 194 -2.79 -5.62 8.61
CA LEU A 194 -1.33 -5.66 8.68
C LEU A 194 -0.72 -5.19 7.36
N VAL A 195 0.53 -4.73 7.45
CA VAL A 195 1.33 -4.29 6.30
C VAL A 195 2.63 -5.07 6.33
N HIS A 196 2.90 -5.81 5.26
CA HIS A 196 4.09 -6.63 5.11
C HIS A 196 4.91 -6.17 3.91
N GLU A 197 6.24 -6.29 3.99
CA GLU A 197 7.08 -6.18 2.80
C GLU A 197 6.77 -7.33 1.85
N ALA A 198 6.69 -7.04 0.55
CA ALA A 198 6.36 -8.03 -0.46
C ALA A 198 7.38 -9.20 -0.51
N SER A 199 8.61 -8.99 -0.06
CA SER A 199 9.65 -10.02 0.06
C SER A 199 9.51 -10.92 1.29
N ASN A 200 8.69 -10.52 2.28
CA ASN A 200 8.52 -11.24 3.54
C ASN A 200 7.02 -11.35 3.90
N VAL A 201 6.24 -11.92 2.99
CA VAL A 201 4.81 -12.18 3.21
C VAL A 201 4.42 -13.49 2.53
N ARG A 202 3.57 -14.26 3.20
CA ARG A 202 2.89 -15.42 2.65
C ARG A 202 1.41 -15.35 2.96
N ARG A 203 0.60 -16.08 2.21
CA ARG A 203 -0.79 -16.31 2.55
C ARG A 203 -0.92 -17.70 3.16
N ASP A 204 -1.36 -17.77 4.40
CA ASP A 204 -1.79 -19.03 4.99
C ASP A 204 -3.07 -19.50 4.28
N LEU A 205 -3.02 -20.69 3.69
CA LEU A 205 -4.14 -21.24 2.93
C LEU A 205 -5.24 -21.81 3.84
N GLU A 206 -4.92 -22.12 5.10
CA GLU A 206 -5.90 -22.63 6.06
C GLU A 206 -6.75 -21.49 6.64
N SER A 207 -6.12 -20.48 7.24
CA SER A 207 -6.82 -19.32 7.79
C SER A 207 -7.22 -18.29 6.74
N GLY A 208 -6.53 -18.29 5.59
CA GLY A 208 -6.64 -17.27 4.57
C GLY A 208 -5.81 -16.02 4.84
N TYR A 209 -5.21 -15.85 6.02
CA TYR A 209 -4.51 -14.63 6.43
C TYR A 209 -3.17 -14.43 5.73
N PHE A 210 -2.81 -13.16 5.56
CA PHE A 210 -1.46 -12.76 5.18
C PHE A 210 -0.61 -12.63 6.45
N CYS A 211 0.51 -13.36 6.51
CA CYS A 211 1.44 -13.38 7.63
C CYS A 211 2.89 -13.26 7.13
N SER A 212 3.82 -12.96 8.05
CA SER A 212 5.23 -12.92 7.67
C SER A 212 5.74 -14.33 7.37
N SER A 213 6.76 -14.43 6.52
CA SER A 213 7.35 -15.73 6.19
C SER A 213 8.23 -16.30 7.31
N GLU A 214 8.49 -15.51 8.36
CA GLU A 214 9.35 -15.86 9.49
C GLU A 214 8.56 -16.38 10.71
N ASP A 215 7.23 -16.32 10.70
CA ASP A 215 6.37 -16.68 11.84
C ASP A 215 6.16 -18.20 12.03
N ASP A 216 6.98 -19.07 11.39
CA ASP A 216 6.91 -20.55 11.47
C ASP A 216 8.07 -21.18 12.26
#